data_AF-A0A022QKY2-F1
#
_entry.id   AF-A0A022QKY2-F1
#
_cell.length_a   1.000
_cell.length_b   1.000
_cell.length_c   1.000
_cell.angle_alpha   90.00
_cell.angle_beta   90.00
_cell.angle_gamma   90.00
#
_symmetry.space_group_name_H-M   'P 1'
#
loop_
_entity.id
_entity.type
_entity.pdbx_description
1 polymer ?
#
loop_
_entity_poly.entity_id
_entity_poly.type
_entity_poly.pdbx_seq_one_letter_code
_entity_poly.pdbx_strand_id
1 'polypeptide(L)'
;MDIYQWEGFWFEPSLVGPAMTFRSTFHARNDDVLLASTMKTWTTLLKSNYVSIITQHRRCCQITSISDILTSKNLHYLVPTIESTIFIDPTPHPHPPPVLCPSRLRQERAVQDRVHRRKIHSFFYHMVEYWAKSKKRPDKILFVKYEELKTEPKRHVSKIAEFLGRPYVNGDEGELVEEVLSRCCVERLKNLEVNKNGSVLLNVPNSSFFRKGEVGGWKNYLTAKMEEMIDQTSCIKLEPFGLFL
;
A
#
# COMPACT_ATOMS: atom_id res chain seq x y z
N MET A 1 -24.31 -7.73 5.15
CA MET A 1 -23.40 -7.40 4.04
C MET A 1 -23.13 -8.69 3.31
N ASP A 2 -23.65 -8.81 2.10
CA ASP A 2 -23.38 -10.00 1.27
C ASP A 2 -21.96 -9.88 0.73
N ILE A 3 -21.23 -11.00 0.74
CA ILE A 3 -19.86 -11.10 0.24
C ILE A 3 -19.80 -12.14 -0.87
N TYR A 4 -19.08 -11.83 -1.95
CA TYR A 4 -18.98 -12.67 -3.14
C TYR A 4 -17.63 -13.38 -3.20
N GLN A 5 -17.62 -14.68 -3.48
CA GLN A 5 -16.37 -15.44 -3.64
C GLN A 5 -15.98 -15.52 -5.12
N TRP A 6 -14.79 -15.02 -5.46
CA TRP A 6 -14.20 -15.12 -6.79
C TRP A 6 -12.74 -15.57 -6.69
N GLU A 7 -12.38 -16.64 -7.40
CA GLU A 7 -11.02 -17.21 -7.43
C GLU A 7 -10.38 -17.44 -6.05
N GLY A 8 -11.19 -17.81 -5.05
CA GLY A 8 -10.71 -18.08 -3.68
C GLY A 8 -10.59 -16.83 -2.78
N PHE A 9 -10.91 -15.64 -3.28
CA PHE A 9 -10.98 -14.41 -2.50
C PHE A 9 -12.43 -13.95 -2.29
N TRP A 10 -12.67 -13.28 -1.16
CA TRP A 10 -13.96 -12.71 -0.81
C TRP A 10 -13.98 -11.21 -1.11
N PHE A 11 -14.92 -10.80 -1.95
CA PHE A 11 -15.10 -9.43 -2.42
C PHE A 11 -16.40 -8.84 -1.90
N GLU A 12 -16.39 -7.53 -1.70
CA GLU A 12 -17.62 -6.75 -1.65
C GLU A 12 -18.21 -6.73 -3.09
N PRO A 13 -19.52 -6.97 -3.29
CA PRO A 13 -20.09 -7.19 -4.61
C PRO A 13 -19.77 -6.10 -5.64
N SER A 14 -19.69 -4.82 -5.24
CA SER A 14 -19.39 -3.73 -6.16
C SER A 14 -17.97 -3.79 -6.74
N LEU A 15 -17.03 -4.46 -6.07
CA LEU A 15 -15.64 -4.61 -6.52
C LEU A 15 -15.40 -5.79 -7.47
N VAL A 16 -16.36 -6.71 -7.60
CA VAL A 16 -16.19 -7.93 -8.41
C VAL A 16 -16.04 -7.60 -9.90
N GLY A 17 -16.97 -6.81 -10.46
CA GLY A 17 -16.92 -6.37 -11.85
C GLY A 17 -15.61 -5.62 -12.18
N PRO A 18 -15.24 -4.59 -11.42
CA PRO A 18 -13.96 -3.89 -11.57
C PRO A 18 -12.74 -4.80 -11.52
N ALA A 19 -12.72 -5.77 -10.59
CA ALA A 19 -11.65 -6.76 -10.46
C ALA A 19 -11.53 -7.66 -11.70
N MET A 20 -12.66 -8.10 -12.25
CA MET A 20 -12.69 -8.88 -13.50
C MET A 20 -12.19 -8.04 -14.69
N THR A 21 -12.65 -6.79 -14.81
CA THR A 21 -12.23 -5.88 -15.89
C THR A 21 -10.74 -5.61 -15.84
N PHE A 22 -10.21 -5.27 -14.65
CA PHE A 22 -8.77 -5.09 -14.43
C PHE A 22 -7.98 -6.29 -14.93
N ARG A 23 -8.37 -7.50 -14.53
CA ARG A 23 -7.67 -8.73 -14.91
C ARG A 23 -7.64 -8.95 -16.42
N SER A 24 -8.71 -8.57 -17.13
CA SER A 24 -8.82 -8.78 -18.58
C SER A 24 -8.16 -7.69 -19.42
N THR A 25 -8.08 -6.46 -18.93
CA THR A 25 -7.71 -5.29 -19.74
C THR A 25 -6.41 -4.61 -19.33
N PHE A 26 -5.94 -4.80 -18.09
CA PHE A 26 -4.76 -4.10 -17.60
C PHE A 26 -3.46 -4.68 -18.17
N HIS A 27 -2.67 -3.80 -18.78
CA HIS A 27 -1.34 -4.10 -19.28
C HIS A 27 -0.32 -3.23 -18.54
N ALA A 28 0.51 -3.85 -17.70
CA ALA A 28 1.56 -3.14 -16.99
C ALA A 28 2.68 -2.72 -17.97
N ARG A 29 3.18 -1.50 -17.78
CA ARG A 29 4.38 -1.00 -18.45
C ARG A 29 5.61 -1.26 -17.59
N ASN A 30 6.79 -1.23 -18.21
CA ASN A 30 8.06 -1.48 -17.51
C ASN A 30 8.43 -0.38 -16.50
N ASP A 31 7.88 0.83 -16.67
CA ASP A 31 8.04 1.98 -15.79
C ASP A 31 6.95 2.09 -14.71
N ASP A 32 5.98 1.17 -14.68
CA ASP A 32 4.91 1.20 -13.70
C ASP A 32 5.40 0.74 -12.32
N VAL A 33 5.08 1.54 -11.29
CA VAL A 33 5.25 1.16 -9.90
C VAL A 33 3.89 0.77 -9.33
N LEU A 34 3.79 -0.47 -8.83
CA LEU A 34 2.61 -0.93 -8.13
C LEU A 34 2.85 -0.98 -6.63
N LEU A 35 2.00 -0.30 -5.88
CA LEU A 35 1.95 -0.46 -4.42
C LEU A 35 0.98 -1.61 -4.11
N ALA A 36 1.44 -2.62 -3.36
CA ALA A 36 0.61 -3.75 -2.96
C ALA A 36 0.51 -3.82 -1.44
N SER A 37 -0.72 -3.83 -0.93
CA SER A 37 -1.00 -3.94 0.51
C SER A 37 -2.35 -4.60 0.72
N THR A 38 -2.55 -5.16 1.91
CA THR A 38 -3.86 -5.57 2.38
C THR A 38 -4.64 -4.35 2.87
N MET A 39 -5.97 -4.42 2.85
CA MET A 39 -6.77 -3.30 3.36
C MET A 39 -6.41 -3.00 4.81
N LYS A 40 -6.40 -1.70 5.14
CA LYS A 40 -6.15 -1.17 6.49
C LYS A 40 -4.72 -1.38 7.02
N THR A 41 -3.80 -1.98 6.28
CA THR A 41 -2.36 -1.98 6.61
C THR A 41 -1.67 -0.73 6.06
N TRP A 42 -2.13 0.45 6.51
CA TRP A 42 -1.43 1.73 6.32
C TRP A 42 -1.20 2.18 4.87
N THR A 43 -2.08 1.79 3.96
CA THR A 43 -2.00 2.11 2.53
C THR A 43 -1.84 3.62 2.27
N THR A 44 -2.50 4.45 3.06
CA THR A 44 -2.44 5.92 2.94
C THR A 44 -1.04 6.46 3.24
N LEU A 45 -0.34 5.90 4.24
CA LEU A 45 1.04 6.29 4.54
C LEU A 45 2.03 5.78 3.50
N LEU A 46 1.83 4.58 2.97
CA LEU A 46 2.70 4.08 1.90
C LEU A 46 2.56 4.93 0.63
N LYS A 47 1.32 5.31 0.27
CA LYS A 47 1.04 6.25 -0.83
C LYS A 47 1.70 7.61 -0.59
N SER A 48 1.65 8.14 0.64
CA SER A 48 2.27 9.44 0.92
C SER A 48 3.77 9.40 0.80
N ASN A 49 4.44 8.38 1.35
CA ASN A 49 5.89 8.19 1.20
C ASN A 49 6.29 8.10 -0.27
N TYR A 50 5.57 7.27 -1.04
CA TYR A 50 5.78 7.15 -2.48
C TYR A 50 5.68 8.52 -3.18
N VAL A 51 4.56 9.24 -2.99
CA VAL A 51 4.33 10.56 -3.61
C VAL A 51 5.39 11.58 -3.19
N SER A 52 5.76 11.62 -1.91
CA SER A 52 6.78 12.54 -1.41
C SER A 52 8.13 12.26 -2.05
N ILE A 53 8.58 10.99 -2.09
CA ILE A 53 9.87 10.60 -2.69
C ILE A 53 9.93 10.97 -4.18
N ILE A 54 8.89 10.64 -4.97
CA ILE A 54 8.89 10.93 -6.40
C ILE A 54 8.80 12.43 -6.72
N THR A 55 8.11 13.21 -5.86
CA THR A 55 7.94 14.66 -6.08
C THR A 55 9.13 15.46 -5.57
N GLN A 56 9.78 14.99 -4.50
CA GLN A 56 10.99 15.61 -3.97
C GLN A 56 12.15 15.52 -4.98
N HIS A 57 12.34 14.37 -5.63
CA HIS A 57 13.41 14.23 -6.61
C HIS A 57 13.26 15.17 -7.82
N ARG A 58 12.02 15.57 -8.17
CA ARG A 58 11.79 16.59 -9.22
C ARG A 58 12.23 17.99 -8.80
N ARG A 59 12.28 18.30 -7.49
CA ARG A 59 12.77 19.58 -6.94
C ARG A 59 14.30 19.66 -6.88
N CYS A 60 15.01 18.55 -6.66
CA CYS A 60 16.47 18.54 -6.69
C CYS A 60 17.05 18.84 -8.09
N CYS A 61 16.28 18.60 -9.16
CA CYS A 61 16.71 18.88 -10.53
C CYS A 61 16.28 20.27 -11.06
N GLN A 62 15.35 20.98 -10.39
CA GLN A 62 14.84 22.30 -10.81
C GLN A 62 14.47 23.16 -9.59
N ILE A 63 15.07 24.36 -9.51
CA ILE A 63 14.81 25.38 -8.48
C ILE A 63 13.34 25.82 -8.49
N THR A 64 12.85 26.25 -7.32
CA THR A 64 11.58 26.91 -6.95
C THR A 64 10.33 26.07 -6.72
N SER A 65 9.95 26.00 -5.43
CA SER A 65 8.58 25.98 -4.88
C SER A 65 7.49 25.27 -5.72
N ILE A 66 7.70 23.99 -6.04
CA ILE A 66 6.53 23.16 -6.35
C ILE A 66 5.75 23.08 -5.03
N SER A 67 4.52 23.60 -4.98
CA SER A 67 3.66 23.47 -3.79
C SER A 67 3.53 22.00 -3.41
N ASP A 68 3.47 21.69 -2.11
CA ASP A 68 3.31 20.30 -1.68
C ASP A 68 2.00 19.71 -2.23
N ILE A 69 2.09 18.81 -3.21
CA ILE A 69 0.93 18.20 -3.87
C ILE A 69 -0.01 17.50 -2.88
N LEU A 70 0.50 17.09 -1.71
CA LEU A 70 -0.29 16.47 -0.65
C LEU A 70 -1.29 17.45 -0.01
N THR A 71 -1.06 18.77 -0.09
CA THR A 71 -1.98 19.78 0.43
C THR A 71 -3.11 20.10 -0.55
N SER A 72 -2.91 19.86 -1.84
CA SER A 72 -3.87 20.20 -2.89
C SER A 72 -4.69 19.01 -3.39
N LYS A 73 -4.23 17.77 -3.20
CA LYS A 73 -4.94 16.56 -3.64
C LYS A 73 -4.89 15.44 -2.60
N ASN A 74 -6.01 14.74 -2.46
CA ASN A 74 -6.08 13.53 -1.65
C ASN A 74 -5.21 12.40 -2.24
N LEU A 75 -4.53 11.66 -1.38
CA LEU A 75 -3.62 10.56 -1.74
C LEU A 75 -4.27 9.46 -2.59
N HIS A 76 -5.56 9.21 -2.41
CA HIS A 76 -6.28 8.20 -3.17
C HIS A 76 -6.54 8.62 -4.63
N TYR A 77 -6.40 9.91 -4.98
CA TYR A 77 -6.35 10.37 -6.37
C TYR A 77 -4.93 10.35 -6.95
N LEU A 78 -3.92 10.65 -6.14
CA LEU A 78 -2.52 10.69 -6.59
C LEU A 78 -1.95 9.30 -6.88
N VAL A 79 -2.38 8.32 -6.10
CA VAL A 79 -2.07 6.91 -6.30
C VAL A 79 -3.41 6.16 -6.27
N PRO A 80 -4.11 6.06 -7.41
CA PRO A 80 -5.42 5.41 -7.46
C PRO A 80 -5.32 3.95 -7.04
N THR A 81 -6.37 3.48 -6.38
CA THR A 81 -6.52 2.05 -6.12
C THR A 81 -7.20 1.44 -7.34
N ILE A 82 -6.56 0.46 -7.97
CA ILE A 82 -6.98 -0.16 -9.24
C ILE A 82 -8.49 -0.44 -9.25
N GLU A 83 -8.92 -1.33 -8.36
CA GLU A 83 -10.28 -1.89 -8.39
C GLU A 83 -11.36 -0.87 -8.04
N SER A 84 -11.02 0.17 -7.27
CA SER A 84 -12.03 1.06 -6.69
C SER A 84 -12.05 2.47 -7.28
N THR A 85 -11.04 2.81 -8.09
CA THR A 85 -10.87 4.16 -8.62
C THR A 85 -10.70 4.16 -10.14
N ILE A 86 -10.10 3.11 -10.71
CA ILE A 86 -9.89 3.03 -12.18
C ILE A 86 -10.95 2.18 -12.86
N PHE A 87 -11.42 1.12 -12.20
CA PHE A 87 -12.34 0.15 -12.83
C PHE A 87 -13.77 0.21 -12.30
N ILE A 88 -14.06 1.12 -11.36
CA ILE A 88 -15.44 1.48 -10.97
C ILE A 88 -16.03 2.53 -11.91
N ASP A 89 -15.21 3.47 -12.38
CA ASP A 89 -15.63 4.50 -13.31
C ASP A 89 -15.51 3.96 -14.76
N PRO A 90 -16.61 3.93 -15.55
CA PRO A 90 -16.59 3.46 -16.93
C PRO A 90 -15.90 4.44 -17.90
N THR A 91 -15.43 5.60 -17.45
CA THR A 91 -14.69 6.53 -18.31
C THR A 91 -13.31 5.94 -18.69
N PRO A 92 -12.95 5.92 -19.99
CA PRO A 92 -11.64 5.44 -20.42
C PRO A 92 -10.55 6.31 -19.80
N HIS A 93 -9.74 5.76 -18.90
CA HIS A 93 -8.56 6.45 -18.39
C HIS A 93 -7.39 6.21 -19.35
N PRO A 94 -6.90 7.25 -20.07
CA PRO A 94 -5.72 7.13 -20.91
C PRO A 94 -4.50 7.05 -20.00
N HIS A 95 -4.07 5.81 -19.72
CA HIS A 95 -2.91 5.44 -18.91
C HIS A 95 -3.08 5.66 -17.40
N PRO A 96 -3.13 4.59 -16.59
CA PRO A 96 -3.22 4.75 -15.15
C PRO A 96 -1.88 5.29 -14.59
N PRO A 97 -1.88 6.37 -13.78
CA PRO A 97 -0.71 6.75 -12.97
C PRO A 97 -0.36 5.62 -11.98
N PRO A 98 0.79 5.66 -11.28
CA PRO A 98 1.22 4.59 -10.36
C PRO A 98 0.06 4.06 -9.53
N VAL A 99 -0.15 2.75 -9.58
CA VAL A 99 -1.41 2.16 -9.10
C VAL A 99 -1.19 1.36 -7.83
N LEU A 100 -2.01 1.63 -6.81
CA LEU A 100 -2.14 0.68 -5.71
C LEU A 100 -2.95 -0.50 -6.24
N CYS A 101 -2.27 -1.62 -6.48
CA CYS A 101 -2.91 -2.89 -6.76
C CYS A 101 -3.30 -3.50 -5.42
N PRO A 102 -4.60 -3.69 -5.13
CA PRO A 102 -4.98 -4.56 -4.05
C PRO A 102 -4.29 -5.89 -4.31
N SER A 103 -3.58 -6.30 -3.30
CA SER A 103 -2.57 -7.34 -3.36
C SER A 103 -3.18 -8.74 -3.67
N ARG A 104 -4.51 -8.79 -3.73
CA ARG A 104 -5.36 -9.92 -4.15
C ARG A 104 -5.25 -10.27 -5.65
N LEU A 105 -4.87 -9.35 -6.54
CA LEU A 105 -5.03 -9.55 -8.00
C LEU A 105 -3.75 -9.56 -8.85
N ARG A 106 -2.54 -9.33 -8.29
CA ARG A 106 -1.29 -9.54 -9.05
C ARG A 106 -0.78 -10.98 -8.92
N GLN A 107 -1.55 -11.92 -9.44
CA GLN A 107 -1.04 -13.25 -9.74
C GLN A 107 -0.47 -13.23 -11.16
N GLU A 108 0.84 -12.96 -11.27
CA GLU A 108 1.59 -13.40 -12.45
C GLU A 108 1.35 -14.91 -12.64
N ARG A 109 1.14 -15.35 -13.88
CA ARG A 109 0.81 -16.72 -14.35
C ARG A 109 1.85 -17.80 -14.01
N ALA A 110 2.47 -17.79 -12.84
CA ALA A 110 3.57 -18.68 -12.49
C ALA A 110 3.52 -19.19 -11.04
N VAL A 111 2.33 -19.49 -10.49
CA VAL A 111 2.19 -20.47 -9.38
C VAL A 111 0.82 -21.17 -9.47
N GLN A 112 0.51 -21.74 -10.64
CA GLN A 112 -0.43 -22.86 -10.69
C GLN A 112 0.39 -24.13 -10.67
N ASP A 113 0.88 -24.52 -9.48
CA ASP A 113 0.77 -25.92 -9.11
C ASP A 113 0.97 -26.14 -7.61
N ARG A 114 0.12 -27.03 -7.07
CA ARG A 114 0.21 -27.69 -5.75
C ARG A 114 0.24 -26.80 -4.50
N VAL A 115 -0.92 -26.62 -3.88
CA VAL A 115 -1.24 -27.17 -2.54
C VAL A 115 -2.77 -27.25 -2.42
N HIS A 116 -3.22 -28.43 -2.02
CA HIS A 116 -4.59 -28.89 -1.97
C HIS A 116 -5.55 -28.08 -1.07
N ARG A 117 -6.77 -27.92 -1.58
CA ARG A 117 -8.09 -27.91 -0.91
C ARG A 117 -8.35 -26.87 0.19
N ARG A 118 -9.39 -26.05 -0.06
CA ARG A 118 -9.94 -24.94 0.76
C ARG A 118 -9.01 -23.73 0.90
N LYS A 119 -8.73 -23.08 -0.22
CA LYS A 119 -8.14 -21.73 -0.26
C LYS A 119 -9.17 -20.68 0.16
N ILE A 120 -9.35 -20.50 1.47
CA ILE A 120 -9.72 -19.18 1.99
C ILE A 120 -8.41 -18.39 1.92
N HIS A 121 -8.26 -17.52 0.92
CA HIS A 121 -7.09 -16.64 0.80
C HIS A 121 -7.07 -15.67 1.99
N SER A 122 -6.40 -16.10 3.06
CA SER A 122 -6.27 -15.38 4.34
C SER A 122 -5.20 -14.30 4.25
N PHE A 123 -5.33 -13.26 5.06
CA PHE A 123 -4.32 -12.22 5.30
C PHE A 123 -2.88 -12.76 5.36
N PHE A 124 -2.67 -13.87 6.05
CA PHE A 124 -1.36 -14.53 6.19
C PHE A 124 -0.82 -15.11 4.89
N TYR A 125 -1.65 -15.78 4.10
CA TYR A 125 -1.25 -16.35 2.80
C TYR A 125 -0.75 -15.24 1.87
N HIS A 126 -1.47 -14.13 1.87
CA HIS A 126 -1.12 -12.96 1.08
C HIS A 126 0.26 -12.41 1.45
N MET A 127 0.55 -12.26 2.75
CA MET A 127 1.85 -11.79 3.22
C MET A 127 2.98 -12.76 2.83
N VAL A 128 2.78 -14.05 3.06
CA VAL A 128 3.78 -15.10 2.72
C VAL A 128 4.09 -15.10 1.23
N GLU A 129 3.08 -14.96 0.37
CA GLU A 129 3.27 -14.96 -1.08
C GLU A 129 4.15 -13.77 -1.52
N TYR A 130 3.85 -12.55 -1.08
CA TYR A 130 4.65 -11.37 -1.42
C TYR A 130 6.04 -11.39 -0.77
N TRP A 131 6.16 -11.96 0.44
CA TRP A 131 7.44 -12.18 1.09
C TRP A 131 8.32 -13.14 0.28
N ALA A 132 7.78 -14.30 -0.13
CA ALA A 132 8.53 -15.26 -0.93
C ALA A 132 8.91 -14.66 -2.30
N LYS A 133 8.01 -13.90 -2.94
CA LYS A 133 8.29 -13.22 -4.21
C LYS A 133 9.36 -12.12 -4.07
N SER A 134 9.36 -11.36 -2.98
CA SER A 134 10.37 -10.32 -2.73
C SER A 134 11.77 -10.91 -2.55
N LYS A 135 11.88 -12.07 -1.90
CA LYS A 135 13.15 -12.80 -1.80
C LYS A 135 13.65 -13.31 -3.15
N LYS A 136 12.74 -13.75 -4.03
CA LYS A 136 13.10 -14.25 -5.37
C LYS A 136 13.45 -13.14 -6.36
N ARG A 137 12.82 -11.96 -6.24
CA ARG A 137 12.96 -10.83 -7.18
C ARG A 137 13.15 -9.50 -6.42
N PRO A 138 14.24 -9.35 -5.66
CA PRO A 138 14.46 -8.16 -4.83
C PRO A 138 14.61 -6.87 -5.63
N ASP A 139 14.99 -6.96 -6.90
CA ASP A 139 15.06 -5.86 -7.87
C ASP A 139 13.69 -5.42 -8.41
N LYS A 140 12.65 -6.25 -8.25
CA LYS A 140 11.28 -5.97 -8.74
C LYS A 140 10.25 -5.83 -7.63
N ILE A 141 10.52 -6.36 -6.44
CA ILE A 141 9.56 -6.41 -5.34
C ILE A 141 10.28 -6.06 -4.03
N LEU A 142 9.99 -4.86 -3.54
CA LEU A 142 10.37 -4.43 -2.20
C LEU A 142 9.26 -4.79 -1.20
N PHE A 143 9.59 -5.60 -0.20
CA PHE A 143 8.71 -5.88 0.93
C PHE A 143 9.07 -4.96 2.11
N VAL A 144 8.08 -4.29 2.68
CA VAL A 144 8.22 -3.34 3.78
C VAL A 144 7.25 -3.71 4.90
N LYS A 145 7.74 -3.78 6.13
CA LYS A 145 6.90 -3.92 7.33
C LYS A 145 6.60 -2.55 7.93
N TYR A 146 5.42 -2.41 8.52
CA TYR A 146 4.99 -1.13 9.08
C TYR A 146 5.74 -0.79 10.36
N GLU A 147 5.98 -1.80 11.18
CA GLU A 147 6.70 -1.72 12.44
C GLU A 147 8.11 -1.19 12.18
N GLU A 148 8.77 -1.71 11.15
CA GLU A 148 10.10 -1.27 10.72
C GLU A 148 10.09 0.17 10.17
N LEU A 149 9.03 0.57 9.46
CA LEU A 149 8.82 1.97 9.02
C LEU A 149 8.70 2.94 10.21
N LYS A 150 8.17 2.48 11.35
CA LYS A 150 8.02 3.28 12.56
C LYS A 150 9.29 3.31 13.41
N THR A 151 10.01 2.20 13.52
CA THR A 151 11.23 2.11 14.33
C THR A 151 12.42 2.77 13.63
N GLU A 152 12.55 2.60 12.31
CA GLU A 152 13.66 3.14 11.52
C GLU A 152 13.13 3.90 10.28
N PRO A 153 12.42 5.03 10.47
CA PRO A 153 11.75 5.74 9.38
C PRO A 153 12.71 6.25 8.31
N LYS A 154 13.86 6.80 8.71
CA LYS A 154 14.88 7.34 7.77
C LYS A 154 15.41 6.25 6.84
N ARG A 155 15.86 5.14 7.43
CA ARG A 155 16.38 3.98 6.72
C ARG A 155 15.36 3.41 5.72
N HIS A 156 14.08 3.39 6.10
CA HIS A 156 13.01 2.92 5.21
C HIS A 156 12.76 3.86 4.04
N VAL A 157 12.73 5.17 4.29
CA VAL A 157 12.57 6.17 3.23
C VAL A 157 13.74 6.07 2.24
N SER A 158 14.99 6.02 2.70
CA SER A 158 16.15 5.82 1.82
C SER A 158 16.06 4.50 1.03
N LYS A 159 15.68 3.39 1.68
CA LYS A 159 15.51 2.09 1.02
C LYS A 159 14.42 2.10 -0.07
N ILE A 160 13.29 2.77 0.18
CA ILE A 160 12.22 2.92 -0.81
C ILE A 160 12.72 3.80 -1.97
N ALA A 161 13.41 4.90 -1.67
CA ALA A 161 13.94 5.80 -2.69
C ALA A 161 14.96 5.10 -3.60
N GLU A 162 15.87 4.32 -3.03
CA GLU A 162 16.83 3.48 -3.76
C GLU A 162 16.12 2.47 -4.66
N PHE A 163 15.14 1.74 -4.13
CA PHE A 163 14.35 0.78 -4.91
C PHE A 163 13.58 1.42 -6.08
N LEU A 164 13.15 2.68 -5.91
CA LEU A 164 12.49 3.45 -6.96
C LEU A 164 13.48 4.07 -7.97
N GLY A 165 14.78 3.77 -7.87
CA GLY A 165 15.82 4.32 -8.73
C GLY A 165 16.11 5.81 -8.46
N ARG A 166 15.84 6.27 -7.24
CA ARG A 166 16.02 7.67 -6.80
C ARG A 166 16.80 7.72 -5.47
N PRO A 167 17.99 7.10 -5.39
CA PRO A 167 18.77 7.12 -4.16
C PRO A 167 19.13 8.56 -3.76
N TYR A 168 19.26 8.79 -2.47
CA TYR A 168 19.84 10.02 -1.93
C TYR A 168 21.36 9.85 -1.94
N VAL A 169 22.08 10.61 -2.76
CA VAL A 169 23.52 10.38 -3.05
C VAL A 169 24.41 11.53 -2.56
N ASN A 170 23.82 12.65 -2.14
CA ASN A 170 24.54 13.89 -1.81
C ASN A 170 24.55 14.16 -0.30
N GLY A 171 25.39 15.11 0.14
CA GLY A 171 25.52 15.52 1.55
C GLY A 171 24.23 15.96 2.25
N ASP A 172 23.17 16.22 1.47
CA ASP A 172 21.85 16.63 1.94
C ASP A 172 20.86 15.45 2.12
N GLU A 173 21.31 14.18 2.06
CA GLU A 173 20.44 13.00 2.26
C GLU A 173 19.60 13.13 3.54
N GLY A 174 20.23 13.54 4.64
CA GLY A 174 19.55 13.72 5.92
C GLY A 174 18.39 14.72 5.83
N GLU A 175 18.61 15.86 5.17
CA GLU A 175 17.59 16.90 5.02
C GLU A 175 16.44 16.46 4.10
N LEU A 176 16.77 15.79 2.99
CA LEU A 176 15.77 15.28 2.07
C LEU A 176 14.90 14.20 2.71
N VAL A 177 15.51 13.26 3.43
CA VAL A 177 14.77 12.23 4.16
C VAL A 177 13.86 12.86 5.23
N GLU A 178 14.36 13.85 5.98
CA GLU A 178 13.56 14.58 6.97
C GLU A 178 12.40 15.35 6.36
N GLU A 179 12.59 15.98 5.19
CA GLU A 179 11.51 16.64 4.47
C GLU A 179 10.40 15.64 4.08
N VAL A 180 10.76 14.45 3.58
CA VAL A 180 9.77 13.40 3.27
C VAL A 180 9.02 12.96 4.52
N LEU A 181 9.73 12.69 5.61
CA LEU A 181 9.13 12.26 6.87
C LEU A 181 8.18 13.32 7.43
N SER A 182 8.59 14.59 7.42
CA SER A 182 7.78 15.74 7.82
C SER A 182 6.50 15.83 6.97
N ARG A 183 6.61 15.72 5.65
CA ARG A 183 5.46 15.75 4.73
C ARG A 183 4.50 14.59 4.93
N CYS A 184 5.03 13.40 5.24
CA CYS A 184 4.29 12.16 5.40
C CYS A 184 3.78 11.90 6.82
N CYS A 185 4.08 12.77 7.79
CA CYS A 185 3.64 12.61 9.16
C CYS A 185 2.11 12.50 9.26
N VAL A 186 1.63 11.51 10.02
CA VAL A 186 0.18 11.21 10.16
C VAL A 186 -0.57 12.45 10.64
N GLU A 187 -0.05 13.14 11.67
CA GLU A 187 -0.71 14.30 12.26
C GLU A 187 -0.84 15.44 11.25
N ARG A 188 0.22 15.69 10.49
CA ARG A 188 0.20 16.66 9.39
C ARG A 188 -0.85 16.28 8.35
N LEU A 189 -0.79 15.06 7.81
CA LEU A 189 -1.70 14.60 6.75
C LEU A 189 -3.15 14.64 7.19
N LYS A 190 -3.45 14.21 8.42
CA LYS A 190 -4.79 14.25 9.01
C LYS A 190 -5.37 15.66 9.07
N ASN A 191 -4.51 16.67 9.24
CA ASN A 191 -4.91 18.06 9.40
C ASN A 191 -5.03 18.84 8.08
N LEU A 192 -4.71 18.24 6.93
CA LEU A 192 -4.89 18.86 5.62
C LEU A 192 -6.38 18.90 5.22
N GLU A 193 -6.83 20.02 4.65
CA GLU A 193 -8.24 20.21 4.27
C GLU A 193 -8.75 19.16 3.28
N VAL A 194 -7.91 18.74 2.33
CA VAL A 194 -8.20 17.67 1.35
C VAL A 194 -8.40 16.28 1.98
N ASN A 195 -7.98 16.11 3.24
CA ASN A 195 -8.11 14.88 4.00
C ASN A 195 -9.20 14.95 5.07
N LYS A 196 -9.67 16.14 5.45
CA LYS A 196 -10.81 16.32 6.38
C LYS A 196 -12.15 16.24 5.66
N ASN A 197 -12.23 16.79 4.45
CA ASN A 197 -13.48 17.02 3.75
C ASN A 197 -13.62 16.14 2.50
N GLY A 198 -14.86 15.82 2.13
CA GLY A 198 -15.20 15.04 0.94
C GLY A 198 -15.08 13.52 1.11
N SER A 199 -15.24 12.80 0.00
CA SER A 199 -15.08 11.36 -0.09
C SER A 199 -14.47 10.99 -1.44
N VAL A 200 -13.41 10.17 -1.42
CA VAL A 200 -12.72 9.72 -2.64
C VAL A 200 -12.98 8.25 -2.97
N LEU A 201 -13.32 7.44 -1.97
CA LEU A 201 -13.38 6.00 -2.11
C LEU A 201 -14.73 5.49 -1.58
N LEU A 202 -15.60 5.00 -2.49
CA LEU A 202 -16.85 4.30 -2.13
C LEU A 202 -17.69 5.04 -1.07
N ASN A 203 -17.82 6.36 -1.18
CA ASN A 203 -18.54 7.23 -0.23
C ASN A 203 -18.00 7.20 1.21
N VAL A 204 -16.79 6.68 1.43
CA VAL A 204 -16.09 6.76 2.72
C VAL A 204 -15.56 8.18 2.92
N PRO A 205 -15.92 8.88 4.01
CA PRO A 205 -15.41 10.22 4.29
C PRO A 205 -13.88 10.23 4.38
N ASN A 206 -13.22 11.23 3.82
CA ASN A 206 -11.76 11.32 3.78
C ASN A 206 -11.13 11.27 5.18
N SER A 207 -11.80 11.87 6.16
CA SER A 207 -11.37 11.86 7.56
C SER A 207 -11.26 10.44 8.15
N SER A 208 -12.00 9.47 7.62
CA SER A 208 -11.99 8.07 8.08
C SER A 208 -10.69 7.33 7.76
N PHE A 209 -9.86 7.84 6.84
CA PHE A 209 -8.55 7.26 6.54
C PHE A 209 -7.49 7.62 7.58
N PHE A 210 -7.74 8.64 8.42
CA PHE A 210 -6.78 9.16 9.39
C PHE A 210 -7.31 9.02 10.83
N ARG A 211 -7.14 7.83 11.41
CA ARG A 211 -7.53 7.52 12.81
C ARG A 211 -6.48 8.01 13.83
N LYS A 212 -5.88 7.09 14.60
CA LYS A 212 -4.89 7.39 15.65
C LYS A 212 -3.44 7.35 15.16
N GLY A 213 -3.08 6.52 14.18
CA GLY A 213 -1.69 6.53 13.70
C GLY A 213 -0.70 5.66 14.49
N GLU A 214 -1.18 4.88 15.46
CA GLU A 214 -0.38 4.27 16.53
C GLU A 214 -0.23 2.74 16.40
N VAL A 215 0.96 2.25 16.75
CA VAL A 215 1.24 0.81 16.97
C VAL A 215 0.60 0.37 18.27
N GLY A 216 0.05 -0.85 18.32
CA GLY A 216 -0.56 -1.40 19.53
C GLY A 216 -2.00 -0.93 19.82
N GLY A 217 -2.62 -0.19 18.90
CA GLY A 217 -4.00 0.29 19.07
C GLY A 217 -5.04 -0.81 19.27
N TRP A 218 -4.72 -2.06 18.90
CA TRP A 218 -5.55 -3.25 19.12
C TRP A 218 -5.72 -3.60 20.60
N LYS A 219 -4.78 -3.21 21.49
CA LYS A 219 -4.84 -3.46 22.95
C LYS A 219 -6.07 -2.86 23.61
N ASN A 220 -6.67 -1.85 22.99
CA ASN A 220 -7.89 -1.21 23.48
C ASN A 220 -9.18 -1.94 23.07
N TYR A 221 -9.09 -2.98 22.23
CA TYR A 221 -10.25 -3.66 21.63
C TYR A 221 -10.21 -5.17 21.79
N LEU A 222 -9.01 -5.78 21.81
CA LEU A 222 -8.85 -7.22 21.92
C LEU A 222 -8.73 -7.66 23.38
N THR A 223 -9.31 -8.80 23.70
CA THR A 223 -9.04 -9.49 24.96
C THR A 223 -7.74 -10.28 24.85
N ALA A 224 -7.10 -10.60 25.99
CA ALA A 224 -5.89 -11.41 26.02
C ALA A 224 -6.04 -12.74 25.26
N LYS A 225 -7.21 -13.38 25.35
CA LYS A 225 -7.52 -14.61 24.60
C LYS A 225 -7.55 -14.38 23.08
N MET A 226 -8.10 -13.26 22.62
CA MET A 226 -8.13 -12.92 21.19
C MET A 226 -6.73 -12.60 20.66
N GLU A 227 -5.93 -11.89 21.44
CA GLU A 227 -4.50 -11.62 21.17
C GLU A 227 -3.74 -12.94 21.02
N GLU A 228 -3.80 -13.82 22.03
CA GLU A 228 -3.12 -15.11 22.02
C GLU A 228 -3.52 -15.96 20.81
N MET A 229 -4.81 -16.00 20.46
CA MET A 229 -5.29 -16.73 19.28
C MET A 229 -4.72 -16.18 17.97
N ILE A 230 -4.60 -14.85 17.84
CA ILE A 230 -4.03 -14.20 16.66
C ILE A 230 -2.53 -14.46 16.59
N ASP A 231 -1.82 -14.38 17.71
CA ASP A 231 -0.37 -14.61 17.79
C ASP A 231 -0.05 -16.07 17.44
N GLN A 232 -0.74 -17.04 18.05
CA GLN A 232 -0.59 -18.46 17.71
C GLN A 232 -0.86 -18.72 16.22
N THR A 233 -1.93 -18.12 15.68
CA THR A 233 -2.26 -18.25 14.25
C THR A 233 -1.16 -17.65 13.36
N SER A 234 -0.59 -16.52 13.78
CA SER A 234 0.50 -15.84 13.07
C SER A 234 1.77 -16.68 13.08
N CYS A 235 2.15 -17.22 14.24
CA CYS A 235 3.31 -18.10 14.39
C CYS A 235 3.22 -19.31 13.44
N ILE A 236 2.11 -20.05 13.52
CA ILE A 236 1.87 -21.25 12.71
C ILE A 236 1.93 -20.94 11.20
N LYS A 237 1.44 -19.78 10.78
CA LYS A 237 1.30 -19.45 9.35
C LYS A 237 2.48 -18.71 8.75
N LEU A 238 3.27 -18.00 9.54
CA LEU A 238 4.30 -17.08 9.05
C LEU A 238 5.73 -17.52 9.37
N GLU A 239 5.98 -18.07 10.56
CA GLU A 239 7.32 -18.46 11.00
C GLU A 239 7.98 -19.52 10.11
N PRO A 240 7.26 -20.52 9.55
CA PRO A 240 7.87 -21.46 8.61
C PRO A 240 8.47 -20.80 7.37
N PHE A 241 8.09 -19.55 7.08
CA PHE A 241 8.59 -18.77 5.95
C PHE A 241 9.62 -17.70 6.38
N GLY A 242 10.01 -17.68 7.66
CA GLY A 242 10.91 -16.68 8.24
C GLY A 242 10.28 -15.29 8.33
N LEU A 243 8.95 -15.20 8.37
CA LEU A 243 8.23 -13.95 8.56
C LEU A 243 7.69 -13.88 10.00
N PHE A 244 8.10 -12.84 10.72
CA PHE A 244 7.69 -12.57 12.09
C PHE A 244 7.01 -11.20 12.14
N LEU A 245 5.89 -11.12 12.84
CA LEU A 245 5.11 -9.90 13.10
C LEU A 245 5.46 -9.33 14.47
#